data_AF-A0A2S6GLE1-F1
#
_entry.id   AF-A0A2S6GLE1-F1
#
_cell.length_a   1.000
_cell.length_b   1.000
_cell.length_c   1.000
_cell.angle_alpha   90.00
_cell.angle_beta   90.00
_cell.angle_gamma   90.00
#
_symmetry.space_group_name_H-M   'P 1'
#
loop_
_entity.id
_entity.type
_entity.pdbx_description
1 polymer ?
#
loop_
_entity_poly.entity_id
_entity_poly.type
_entity_poly.pdbx_seq_one_letter_code
_entity_poly.pdbx_strand_id
1 'polypeptide(L)'
;MSWKFAGIIFKKNYKTAYPELLKQLDVKYSQSAEGFTFADAISRENQATALGQVNGNTLLLHHFLPYDCSYEPGAEGRLDELLMPLSIGSDIMNYIVDGVSGTYCFSLFSDGKRIRRWAAEPGKVWCNEGNPVEHEISSVFKNDSFPDIFSMTEDEARLFAVWEAFAGIPFQKLVQDDAPLFHFFL
;
A
#
# COMPACT_ATOMS: atom_id res chain seq x y z
N MET A 1 -15.80 -4.59 9.60
CA MET A 1 -14.84 -3.67 10.28
C MET A 1 -14.38 -2.65 9.26
N SER A 2 -14.18 -1.39 9.65
CA SER A 2 -13.76 -0.33 8.73
C SER A 2 -12.25 -0.08 8.89
N TRP A 3 -11.49 -0.39 7.83
CA TRP A 3 -10.03 -0.26 7.79
C TRP A 3 -9.59 1.17 7.47
N LYS A 4 -8.50 1.63 8.08
CA LYS A 4 -7.85 2.89 7.68
C LYS A 4 -6.35 2.73 7.75
N PHE A 5 -5.70 2.51 6.62
CA PHE A 5 -4.26 2.40 6.51
C PHE A 5 -3.79 2.76 5.11
N ALA A 6 -2.52 3.13 5.00
CA ALA A 6 -1.90 3.51 3.75
C ALA A 6 -0.43 3.08 3.76
N GLY A 7 0.12 2.82 2.59
CA GLY A 7 1.50 2.39 2.51
C GLY A 7 2.05 2.28 1.11
N ILE A 8 3.29 1.79 1.06
CA ILE A 8 4.07 1.58 -0.15
C ILE A 8 4.65 0.17 -0.11
N ILE A 9 4.45 -0.60 -1.17
CA ILE A 9 5.06 -1.91 -1.37
C ILE A 9 6.15 -1.76 -2.43
N PHE A 10 7.36 -2.19 -2.12
CA PHE A 10 8.47 -2.26 -3.07
C PHE A 10 8.71 -3.74 -3.40
N LYS A 11 8.74 -4.11 -4.68
CA LYS A 11 9.17 -5.45 -5.17
C LYS A 11 10.69 -5.62 -5.06
N LYS A 12 11.24 -5.25 -3.91
CA LYS A 12 12.67 -5.23 -3.61
C LYS A 12 12.88 -5.29 -2.10
N ASN A 13 13.95 -5.95 -1.69
CA ASN A 13 14.34 -6.07 -0.29
C ASN A 13 15.26 -4.91 0.13
N TYR A 14 14.78 -4.08 1.06
CA TYR A 14 15.51 -2.95 1.66
C TYR A 14 15.86 -3.20 3.13
N LYS A 15 15.80 -4.43 3.64
CA LYS A 15 16.00 -4.74 5.08
C LYS A 15 17.26 -4.13 5.68
N THR A 16 18.36 -4.09 4.94
CA THR A 16 19.64 -3.50 5.38
C THR A 16 19.83 -2.03 5.00
N ALA A 17 18.84 -1.43 4.34
CA ALA A 17 18.87 -0.11 3.74
C ALA A 17 17.63 0.74 4.07
N TYR A 18 16.85 0.38 5.10
CA TYR A 18 15.68 1.15 5.54
C TYR A 18 15.98 2.64 5.80
N PRO A 19 17.07 3.01 6.52
CA PRO A 19 17.44 4.41 6.69
C PRO A 19 17.58 5.18 5.36
N GLU A 20 18.25 4.57 4.38
CA GLU A 20 18.47 5.18 3.06
C GLU A 20 17.17 5.28 2.27
N LEU A 21 16.31 4.25 2.33
CA LEU A 21 14.99 4.27 1.71
C LEU A 21 14.12 5.41 2.28
N LEU A 22 14.06 5.55 3.61
CA LEU A 22 13.29 6.61 4.26
C LEU A 22 13.82 8.00 3.88
N LYS A 23 15.15 8.16 3.81
CA LYS A 23 15.78 9.39 3.34
C LYS A 23 15.44 9.70 1.88
N GLN A 24 15.42 8.69 0.99
CA GLN A 24 15.02 8.84 -0.40
C GLN A 24 13.55 9.24 -0.54
N LEU A 25 12.71 8.85 0.41
CA LEU A 25 11.29 9.23 0.49
C LEU A 25 11.05 10.55 1.25
N ASP A 26 12.11 11.25 1.67
CA ASP A 26 12.05 12.44 2.53
C ASP A 26 11.25 12.24 3.85
N VAL A 27 11.25 11.02 4.36
CA VAL A 27 10.64 10.70 5.65
C VAL A 27 11.65 10.98 6.75
N LYS A 28 11.32 11.89 7.66
CA LYS A 28 12.08 12.09 8.89
C LYS A 28 11.82 10.92 9.82
N TYR A 29 12.87 10.38 10.42
CA TYR A 29 12.74 9.25 11.34
C TYR A 29 13.73 9.28 12.49
N SER A 30 13.31 8.62 13.56
CA SER A 30 14.08 8.14 14.69
C SER A 30 13.74 6.66 14.89
N GLN A 31 14.75 5.79 14.90
CA GLN A 31 14.50 4.35 14.95
C GLN A 31 14.06 3.91 16.35
N SER A 32 12.96 3.15 16.42
CA SER A 32 12.56 2.42 17.63
C SER A 32 13.20 1.02 17.64
N ALA A 33 13.53 0.52 18.83
CA ALA A 33 14.11 -0.82 19.02
C ALA A 33 13.06 -1.94 19.06
N GLU A 34 11.77 -1.60 19.17
CA GLU A 34 10.69 -2.59 19.30
C GLU A 34 10.24 -3.13 17.93
N GLY A 35 10.01 -4.44 17.88
CA GLY A 35 9.42 -5.12 16.73
C GLY A 35 7.91 -5.20 16.88
N PHE A 36 7.18 -4.99 15.78
CA PHE A 36 5.73 -4.88 15.78
C PHE A 36 5.08 -5.81 14.76
N THR A 37 3.84 -6.22 15.04
CA THR A 37 3.03 -7.03 14.13
C THR A 37 2.46 -6.17 13.00
N PHE A 38 1.87 -6.82 11.99
CA PHE A 38 1.14 -6.10 10.95
C PHE A 38 -0.11 -5.37 11.51
N ALA A 39 -0.83 -6.02 12.44
CA ALA A 39 -2.01 -5.44 13.08
C ALA A 39 -1.67 -4.15 13.85
N ASP A 40 -0.54 -4.12 14.56
CA ASP A 40 -0.05 -2.92 15.23
C ASP A 40 0.25 -1.81 14.23
N ALA A 41 0.89 -2.15 13.11
CA ALA A 41 1.32 -1.19 12.10
C ALA A 41 0.15 -0.52 11.37
N ILE A 42 -0.98 -1.21 11.17
CA ILE A 42 -2.21 -0.67 10.56
C ILE A 42 -3.21 -0.12 11.60
N SER A 43 -2.86 -0.12 12.89
CA SER A 43 -3.71 0.42 13.95
C SER A 43 -3.87 1.93 13.81
N ARG A 44 -5.06 2.45 14.12
CA ARG A 44 -5.34 3.90 14.14
C ARG A 44 -4.49 4.65 15.16
N GLU A 45 -4.03 3.96 16.20
CA GLU A 45 -3.21 4.53 17.27
C GLU A 45 -1.75 4.67 16.84
N ASN A 46 -1.32 3.94 15.81
CA ASN A 46 0.03 4.06 15.28
C ASN A 46 0.17 5.37 14.49
N GLN A 47 1.09 6.24 14.88
CA GLN A 47 1.45 7.44 14.11
C GLN A 47 2.85 7.34 13.50
N ALA A 48 3.54 6.24 13.73
CA ALA A 48 4.90 5.99 13.25
C ALA A 48 4.90 5.45 11.82
N THR A 49 6.08 5.49 11.20
CA THR A 49 6.36 4.74 9.97
C THR A 49 6.79 3.33 10.34
N ALA A 50 6.13 2.31 9.80
CA ALA A 50 6.53 0.92 9.98
C ALA A 50 7.14 0.37 8.69
N LEU A 51 8.30 -0.26 8.78
CA LEU A 51 9.00 -0.90 7.65
C LEU A 51 9.28 -2.37 7.94
N GLY A 52 8.83 -3.25 7.05
CA GLY A 52 8.90 -4.70 7.24
C GLY A 52 9.26 -5.44 5.96
N GLN A 53 9.50 -6.74 6.09
CA GLN A 53 9.63 -7.65 4.95
C GLN A 53 8.44 -8.59 4.90
N VAL A 54 7.79 -8.65 3.75
CA VAL A 54 6.63 -9.49 3.50
C VAL A 54 6.81 -10.19 2.16
N ASN A 55 6.92 -11.52 2.18
CA ASN A 55 7.08 -12.35 0.99
C ASN A 55 8.20 -11.86 0.03
N GLY A 56 9.34 -11.44 0.59
CA GLY A 56 10.48 -10.90 -0.17
C GLY A 56 10.36 -9.44 -0.61
N ASN A 57 9.22 -8.80 -0.34
CA ASN A 57 8.96 -7.40 -0.64
C ASN A 57 9.19 -6.53 0.59
N THR A 58 9.59 -5.27 0.38
CA THR A 58 9.59 -4.28 1.44
C THR A 58 8.22 -3.63 1.53
N LEU A 59 7.66 -3.61 2.73
CA LEU A 59 6.39 -2.94 2.99
C LEU A 59 6.64 -1.77 3.94
N LEU A 60 6.26 -0.57 3.51
CA LEU A 60 6.25 0.65 4.30
C LEU A 60 4.79 1.00 4.61
N LEU A 61 4.44 1.12 5.88
CA LEU A 61 3.14 1.59 6.34
C LEU A 61 3.32 2.96 6.98
N HIS A 62 2.56 3.93 6.49
CA HIS A 62 2.63 5.31 6.95
C HIS A 62 1.29 5.98 6.68
N HIS A 63 0.69 6.62 7.69
CA HIS A 63 -0.65 7.19 7.57
C HIS A 63 -0.77 8.33 6.57
N PHE A 64 0.21 9.25 6.53
CA PHE A 64 0.13 10.45 5.67
C PHE A 64 0.94 10.39 4.38
N LEU A 65 2.13 9.77 4.37
CA LEU A 65 3.03 9.80 3.21
C LEU A 65 2.33 9.42 1.88
N PRO A 66 1.51 8.35 1.80
CA PRO A 66 0.83 7.99 0.55
C PRO A 66 -0.13 9.05 -0.01
N TYR A 67 -0.58 10.01 0.79
CA TYR A 67 -1.41 11.14 0.35
C TYR A 67 -0.60 12.22 -0.40
N ASP A 68 0.73 12.19 -0.34
CA ASP A 68 1.61 13.06 -1.13
C ASP A 68 1.73 12.59 -2.60
N CYS A 69 1.19 11.43 -2.94
CA CYS A 69 0.95 11.03 -4.33
C CYS A 69 -0.29 11.74 -4.87
N SER A 70 -0.23 12.15 -6.13
CA SER A 70 -1.42 12.62 -6.82
C SER A 70 -2.29 11.43 -7.23
N TYR A 71 -3.58 11.55 -6.93
CA TYR A 71 -4.65 10.67 -7.41
C TYR A 71 -5.61 11.39 -8.34
N GLU A 72 -5.26 12.60 -8.77
CA GLU A 72 -6.01 13.37 -9.76
C GLU A 72 -5.47 13.08 -11.18
N PRO A 73 -6.34 13.03 -12.20
CA PRO A 73 -5.92 12.83 -13.58
C PRO A 73 -4.89 13.87 -14.04
N GLY A 74 -3.83 13.43 -14.72
CA GLY A 74 -2.80 14.30 -15.29
C GLY A 74 -1.91 15.09 -14.32
N ALA A 75 -2.14 15.00 -13.00
CA ALA A 75 -1.30 15.64 -12.00
C ALA A 75 -0.21 14.71 -11.47
N GLU A 76 0.91 15.26 -11.02
CA GLU A 76 1.99 14.55 -10.31
C GLU A 76 2.16 15.19 -8.94
N GLY A 77 2.19 14.36 -7.91
CA GLY A 77 2.44 14.76 -6.53
C GLY A 77 3.92 14.55 -6.18
N ARG A 78 4.32 15.12 -5.05
CA ARG A 78 5.70 15.03 -4.56
C ARG A 78 6.17 13.58 -4.43
N LEU A 79 5.32 12.69 -3.93
CA LEU A 79 5.70 11.29 -3.76
C LEU A 79 5.81 10.56 -5.12
N ASP A 80 5.04 10.95 -6.15
CA ASP A 80 5.19 10.37 -7.48
C ASP A 80 6.61 10.59 -8.02
N GLU A 81 7.15 11.80 -7.86
CA GLU A 81 8.52 12.17 -8.29
C GLU A 81 9.60 11.36 -7.57
N LEU A 82 9.37 10.97 -6.31
CA LEU A 82 10.29 10.15 -5.54
C LEU A 82 10.19 8.66 -5.88
N LEU A 83 8.98 8.17 -6.14
CA LEU A 83 8.74 6.75 -6.44
C LEU A 83 9.12 6.36 -7.87
N MET A 84 8.98 7.26 -8.84
CA MET A 84 9.40 7.00 -10.23
C MET A 84 10.87 6.52 -10.32
N PRO A 85 11.89 7.28 -9.88
CA PRO A 85 13.28 6.81 -9.96
C PRO A 85 13.54 5.55 -9.12
N LEU A 86 12.85 5.38 -7.98
CA LEU A 86 12.97 4.17 -7.16
C LEU A 86 12.40 2.93 -7.85
N SER A 87 11.46 3.10 -8.78
CA SER A 87 10.85 1.99 -9.54
C SER A 87 11.75 1.43 -10.66
N ILE A 88 12.91 2.04 -10.90
CA ILE A 88 13.86 1.52 -11.90
C ILE A 88 14.44 0.20 -11.39
N GLY A 89 14.13 -0.89 -12.10
CA GLY A 89 14.59 -2.24 -11.79
C GLY A 89 13.74 -3.00 -10.76
N SER A 90 12.69 -2.40 -10.20
CA SER A 90 11.70 -3.11 -9.37
C SER A 90 10.41 -2.32 -9.25
N ASP A 91 9.26 -2.97 -9.41
CA ASP A 91 7.97 -2.30 -9.34
C ASP A 91 7.64 -1.81 -7.92
N ILE A 92 6.84 -0.74 -7.86
CA ILE A 92 6.36 -0.13 -6.61
C ILE A 92 4.86 0.08 -6.67
N MET A 93 4.16 -0.21 -5.57
CA MET A 93 2.75 0.13 -5.37
C MET A 93 2.61 1.11 -4.21
N ASN A 94 1.98 2.25 -4.44
CA ASN A 94 1.49 3.14 -3.38
C ASN A 94 -0.02 2.97 -3.25
N TYR A 95 -0.56 3.01 -2.04
CA TYR A 95 -2.00 2.78 -1.82
C TYR A 95 -2.55 3.50 -0.58
N ILE A 96 -3.86 3.77 -0.63
CA ILE A 96 -4.67 4.29 0.47
C ILE A 96 -5.93 3.44 0.59
N VAL A 97 -6.18 2.93 1.80
CA VAL A 97 -7.41 2.24 2.19
C VAL A 97 -8.06 3.07 3.28
N ASP A 98 -9.13 3.80 2.97
CA ASP A 98 -9.96 4.48 3.97
C ASP A 98 -11.40 3.99 3.87
N GLY A 99 -11.67 2.87 4.54
CA GLY A 99 -13.00 2.30 4.64
C GLY A 99 -13.95 3.09 5.54
N VAL A 100 -13.54 4.20 6.17
CA VAL A 100 -14.45 5.09 6.91
C VAL A 100 -15.14 6.03 5.92
N SER A 101 -14.39 6.63 5.01
CA SER A 101 -14.94 7.45 3.92
C SER A 101 -15.35 6.63 2.71
N GLY A 102 -14.88 5.38 2.59
CA GLY A 102 -15.01 4.57 1.38
C GLY A 102 -14.05 5.01 0.27
N THR A 103 -12.95 5.68 0.63
CA THR A 103 -11.94 6.15 -0.32
C THR A 103 -10.86 5.09 -0.52
N TYR A 104 -10.66 4.69 -1.77
CA TYR A 104 -9.71 3.65 -2.14
C TYR A 104 -8.87 4.12 -3.31
N CYS A 105 -7.55 4.09 -3.14
CA CYS A 105 -6.61 4.60 -4.13
C CYS A 105 -5.39 3.71 -4.26
N PHE A 106 -4.86 3.59 -5.48
CA PHE A 106 -3.52 3.05 -5.70
C PHE A 106 -2.85 3.62 -6.95
N SER A 107 -1.52 3.60 -6.92
CA SER A 107 -0.66 3.90 -8.06
C SER A 107 0.43 2.83 -8.17
N LEU A 108 0.69 2.36 -9.40
CA LEU A 108 1.77 1.43 -9.71
C LEU A 108 2.84 2.13 -10.54
N PHE A 109 4.09 1.89 -10.16
CA PHE A 109 5.27 2.42 -10.81
C PHE A 109 6.18 1.28 -11.26
N SER A 110 6.72 1.40 -12.47
CA SER A 110 7.62 0.43 -13.08
C SER A 110 8.56 1.14 -14.06
N ASP A 111 9.84 0.77 -14.06
CA ASP A 111 10.86 1.28 -14.98
C ASP A 111 10.90 2.81 -15.10
N GLY A 112 10.83 3.51 -13.97
CA GLY A 112 10.95 4.97 -13.94
C GLY A 112 9.65 5.71 -14.22
N LYS A 113 8.51 5.03 -14.32
CA LYS A 113 7.24 5.62 -14.75
C LYS A 113 6.07 5.12 -13.93
N ARG A 114 5.03 5.95 -13.78
CA ARG A 114 3.72 5.49 -13.30
C ARG A 114 2.99 4.78 -14.44
N ILE A 115 2.65 3.51 -14.26
CA ILE A 115 2.01 2.68 -15.28
C ILE A 115 0.50 2.50 -15.07
N ARG A 116 0.04 2.68 -13.84
CA ARG A 116 -1.36 2.54 -13.46
C ARG A 116 -1.69 3.48 -12.31
N ARG A 117 -2.85 4.12 -12.37
CA ARG A 117 -3.42 4.91 -11.28
C ARG A 117 -4.92 4.72 -11.25
N TRP A 118 -5.43 4.52 -10.04
CA TRP A 118 -6.86 4.40 -9.83
C TRP A 118 -7.25 5.00 -8.47
N ALA A 119 -8.36 5.71 -8.42
CA ALA A 119 -8.90 6.29 -7.20
C ALA A 119 -10.42 6.40 -7.28
N ALA A 120 -11.09 5.99 -6.21
CA ALA A 120 -12.55 6.02 -6.10
C ALA A 120 -13.01 6.40 -4.69
N GLU A 121 -14.22 6.94 -4.63
CA GLU A 121 -15.03 7.12 -3.42
C GLU A 121 -16.45 6.59 -3.68
N PRO A 122 -17.33 6.51 -2.68
CA PRO A 122 -18.68 5.99 -2.87
C PRO A 122 -19.45 6.69 -4.00
N GLY A 123 -19.76 5.93 -5.05
CA GLY A 123 -20.53 6.40 -6.21
C GLY A 123 -19.73 7.18 -7.26
N LYS A 124 -18.40 7.30 -7.12
CA LYS A 124 -17.58 8.07 -8.07
C LYS A 124 -16.14 7.56 -8.19
N VAL A 125 -15.72 7.30 -9.43
CA VAL A 125 -14.31 7.07 -9.78
C VAL A 125 -13.67 8.41 -10.18
N TRP A 126 -12.68 8.85 -9.42
CA TRP A 126 -11.98 10.12 -9.64
C TRP A 126 -10.85 9.99 -10.66
N CYS A 127 -10.20 8.83 -10.69
CA CYS A 127 -9.09 8.59 -11.60
C CYS A 127 -9.06 7.13 -12.04
N ASN A 128 -8.76 6.92 -13.32
CA ASN A 128 -8.65 5.61 -13.95
C ASN A 128 -7.70 5.70 -15.15
N GLU A 129 -6.41 5.86 -14.88
CA GLU A 129 -5.37 6.08 -15.90
C GLU A 129 -4.45 4.84 -16.02
N GLY A 130 -3.98 4.56 -17.23
CA GLY A 130 -3.15 3.38 -17.51
C GLY A 130 -3.98 2.11 -17.75
N ASN A 131 -3.30 1.04 -18.19
CA ASN A 131 -3.95 -0.24 -18.44
C ASN A 131 -4.23 -0.95 -17.11
N PRO A 132 -5.44 -1.49 -16.90
CA PRO A 132 -5.73 -2.28 -15.71
C PRO A 132 -4.77 -3.48 -15.60
N VAL A 133 -4.31 -3.78 -14.39
CA VAL A 133 -3.55 -5.01 -14.15
C VAL A 133 -4.48 -6.22 -14.05
N GLU A 134 -3.95 -7.42 -14.30
CA GLU A 134 -4.73 -8.67 -14.39
C GLU A 134 -5.68 -8.88 -13.20
N HIS A 135 -5.21 -8.58 -11.99
CA HIS A 135 -5.94 -8.75 -10.75
C HIS A 135 -6.97 -7.65 -10.44
N GLU A 136 -7.02 -6.57 -11.25
CA GLU A 136 -8.13 -5.60 -11.19
C GLU A 136 -9.39 -6.12 -11.89
N ILE A 137 -9.22 -6.95 -12.91
CA ILE A 137 -10.28 -7.37 -13.85
C ILE A 137 -10.93 -8.67 -13.38
N SER A 138 -10.22 -9.45 -12.55
CA SER A 138 -10.72 -10.69 -11.95
C SER A 138 -11.82 -10.41 -10.92
N SER A 139 -13.00 -10.09 -11.43
CA SER A 139 -14.30 -10.22 -10.78
C SER A 139 -14.62 -11.71 -10.59
N VAL A 140 -13.74 -12.45 -9.93
CA VAL A 140 -14.02 -13.81 -9.45
C VAL A 140 -13.89 -13.77 -7.94
N PHE A 141 -14.96 -13.23 -7.35
CA PHE A 141 -15.31 -13.25 -5.93
C PHE A 141 -15.55 -14.69 -5.43
N LYS A 142 -14.54 -15.55 -5.52
CA LYS A 142 -14.55 -16.91 -4.96
C LYS A 142 -13.14 -17.31 -4.56
N ASN A 143 -12.66 -16.75 -3.45
CA ASN A 143 -11.64 -17.40 -2.64
C ASN A 143 -12.18 -17.48 -1.22
N ASP A 144 -12.16 -18.69 -0.65
CA ASP A 144 -12.62 -19.04 0.70
C ASP A 144 -11.82 -18.36 1.83
N SER A 145 -11.01 -17.36 1.51
CA SER A 145 -10.08 -16.66 2.40
C SER A 145 -10.61 -15.32 2.92
N PHE A 146 -11.81 -14.89 2.53
CA PHE A 146 -12.43 -13.67 3.06
C PHE A 146 -13.58 -14.03 4.01
N PRO A 147 -13.42 -13.84 5.34
CA PRO A 147 -14.57 -13.84 6.23
C PRO A 147 -15.39 -12.57 5.93
N ASP A 148 -16.62 -12.73 5.48
CA ASP A 148 -17.62 -11.68 5.19
C ASP A 148 -17.47 -10.84 3.91
N ILE A 149 -17.43 -11.51 2.75
CA ILE A 149 -17.64 -10.93 1.40
C ILE A 149 -18.98 -10.13 1.31
N PHE A 150 -19.92 -10.35 2.23
CA PHE A 150 -21.19 -9.61 2.28
C PHE A 150 -21.07 -8.16 2.77
N SER A 151 -19.88 -7.69 3.16
CA SER A 151 -19.70 -6.34 3.74
C SER A 151 -18.74 -5.41 3.00
N MET A 152 -17.92 -5.91 2.06
CA MET A 152 -16.97 -5.08 1.31
C MET A 152 -17.64 -4.43 0.09
N THR A 153 -17.28 -3.18 -0.20
CA THR A 153 -17.69 -2.54 -1.46
C THR A 153 -16.89 -3.10 -2.64
N GLU A 154 -17.37 -2.94 -3.87
CA GLU A 154 -16.64 -3.34 -5.07
C GLU A 154 -15.26 -2.66 -5.16
N ASP A 155 -15.20 -1.38 -4.78
CA ASP A 155 -13.97 -0.58 -4.76
C ASP A 155 -12.96 -1.08 -3.71
N GLU A 156 -13.45 -1.46 -2.53
CA GLU A 156 -12.62 -2.07 -1.48
C GLU A 156 -12.03 -3.40 -1.96
N ALA A 157 -12.90 -4.28 -2.48
CA ALA A 157 -12.49 -5.59 -2.99
C ALA A 157 -11.47 -5.46 -4.13
N ARG A 158 -11.65 -4.48 -5.01
CA ARG A 158 -10.71 -4.18 -6.10
C ARG A 158 -9.33 -3.80 -5.57
N LEU A 159 -9.27 -2.87 -4.61
CA LEU A 159 -7.99 -2.44 -4.04
C LEU A 159 -7.27 -3.61 -3.37
N PHE A 160 -7.98 -4.40 -2.56
CA PHE A 160 -7.39 -5.56 -1.88
C PHE A 160 -6.92 -6.63 -2.87
N ALA A 161 -7.65 -6.90 -3.95
CA ALA A 161 -7.21 -7.87 -4.96
C ALA A 161 -5.87 -7.44 -5.62
N VAL A 162 -5.73 -6.16 -5.97
CA VAL A 162 -4.47 -5.62 -6.49
C VAL A 162 -3.37 -5.66 -5.44
N TRP A 163 -3.69 -5.24 -4.21
CA TRP A 163 -2.76 -5.21 -3.10
C TRP A 163 -2.21 -6.60 -2.79
N GLU A 164 -3.06 -7.62 -2.67
CA GLU A 164 -2.65 -9.00 -2.34
C GLU A 164 -1.82 -9.62 -3.45
N ALA A 165 -2.20 -9.40 -4.72
CA ALA A 165 -1.41 -9.83 -5.85
C ALA A 165 -0.03 -9.16 -5.88
N PHE A 166 0.03 -7.86 -5.57
CA PHE A 166 1.27 -7.11 -5.53
C PHE A 166 2.12 -7.47 -4.29
N ALA A 167 1.53 -7.73 -3.13
CA ALA A 167 2.24 -8.19 -1.94
C ALA A 167 2.66 -9.67 -2.06
N GLY A 168 1.94 -10.46 -2.85
CA GLY A 168 2.10 -11.90 -2.99
C GLY A 168 1.66 -12.69 -1.74
N ILE A 169 0.82 -12.09 -0.89
CA ILE A 169 0.28 -12.71 0.33
C ILE A 169 -1.14 -12.20 0.60
N PRO A 170 -2.06 -13.05 1.08
CA PRO A 170 -3.38 -12.59 1.50
C PRO A 170 -3.30 -11.63 2.70
N PHE A 171 -4.09 -10.58 2.69
CA PHE A 171 -4.15 -9.56 3.74
C PHE A 171 -4.56 -10.19 5.07
N GLN A 172 -5.59 -11.05 5.08
CA GLN A 172 -6.05 -11.74 6.29
C GLN A 172 -4.95 -12.58 6.95
N LYS A 173 -4.07 -13.18 6.14
CA LYS A 173 -2.94 -13.96 6.66
C LYS A 173 -1.96 -13.08 7.43
N LEU A 174 -1.75 -11.84 7.01
CA LEU A 174 -0.90 -10.89 7.73
C LEU A 174 -1.57 -10.35 8.99
N VAL A 175 -2.87 -10.08 8.94
CA VAL A 175 -3.62 -9.61 10.12
C VAL A 175 -3.64 -10.64 11.24
N GLN A 176 -3.71 -11.92 10.88
CA GLN A 176 -3.73 -13.05 11.83
C GLN A 176 -2.32 -13.49 12.29
N ASP A 177 -1.26 -12.93 11.70
CA ASP A 177 0.11 -13.28 12.05
C ASP A 177 0.62 -12.39 13.19
N ASP A 178 0.82 -13.00 14.35
CA ASP A 178 1.34 -12.34 15.55
C ASP A 178 2.88 -12.23 15.55
N ALA A 179 3.56 -12.67 14.48
CA ALA A 179 5.00 -12.51 14.37
C ALA A 179 5.37 -11.02 14.18
N PRO A 180 6.45 -10.52 14.83
CA PRO A 180 6.95 -9.18 14.56
C PRO A 180 7.53 -9.13 13.15
N LEU A 181 6.87 -8.37 12.28
CA LEU A 181 7.22 -8.21 10.86
C LEU A 181 7.88 -6.85 10.57
N PHE A 182 7.68 -5.86 11.44
CA PHE A 182 8.05 -4.47 11.20
C PHE A 182 9.04 -3.91 12.23
N HIS A 183 9.89 -3.01 11.74
CA HIS A 183 10.65 -2.05 12.53
C HIS A 183 9.94 -0.69 12.47
N PHE A 184 9.82 -0.01 13.61
CA PHE A 184 9.19 1.31 13.68
C PHE A 184 10.19 2.45 13.64
N PHE A 185 9.78 3.51 12.98
CA PHE A 185 10.51 4.72 12.74
C PHE A 185 9.58 5.89 13.12
N LEU A 186 9.88 6.56 14.22
CA LEU A 186 9.12 7.68 14.80
C LEU A 186 9.55 9.02 14.21
#